data_AF-A0A093ZTW3-F1
#
_entry.id   AF-A0A093ZTW3-F1
#
_cell.length_a   1.000
_cell.length_b   1.000
_cell.length_c   1.000
_cell.angle_alpha   90.00
_cell.angle_beta   90.00
_cell.angle_gamma   90.00
#
_symmetry.space_group_name_H-M   'P 1'
#
loop_
_entity.id
_entity.type
_entity.pdbx_description
1 polymer ?
#
loop_
_entity_poly.entity_id
_entity_poly.type
_entity_poly.pdbx_seq_one_letter_code
_entity_poly.pdbx_strand_id
1 'polypeptide(L)'
;AAPAVVAQPQPPQAAPVVTQPVAAPQAPQTIQPTPSTTQAQPVAQKQAPAAAAAQTAPITISSEPPPYILPGAQRYLEIHQNLKRLRHFIIDNGKKDPGLRKKTGEMRREIRKSVGQLTSGKGATTIPKGKIHSVLLESLRGLQSPPVDPNMVTVTPRAPVEGAVNNGELPALFIYLMNIFAKAVVAQFIDEAGVTTKAAEPIGVVAVSIFANKDFVWRNESLIDILMCKMRVSCPVLFGLRGNEKTEEGRARLGWKKDGGQWVSDQVHNTRMTGLGAGYAAIALRDFSKTQMKNPWSPSNYWRTLASIVDTPPEEASNTQYTVLKAMIENSEQRFLQFYGDVGRHAMFVALVVFPARALEQTVAVKALAVLGDKLRRDVGLQFKQPTPRIGGFSTGRPVWG
;
A
#
# COMPACT_ATOMS: atom_id res chain seq x y z
N ALA A 1 31.51 -58.08 -10.89
CA ALA A 1 32.24 -57.30 -9.88
C ALA A 1 31.45 -56.02 -9.61
N ALA A 2 30.85 -55.91 -8.42
CA ALA A 2 30.08 -54.74 -8.00
C ALA A 2 31.01 -53.64 -7.49
N PRO A 3 30.71 -52.34 -7.69
CA PRO A 3 31.36 -51.26 -6.96
C PRO A 3 30.54 -50.85 -5.73
N ALA A 4 31.29 -50.47 -4.71
CA ALA A 4 30.89 -50.33 -3.31
C ALA A 4 30.18 -49.02 -2.99
N VAL A 5 29.34 -49.09 -1.96
CA VAL A 5 28.55 -48.02 -1.35
C VAL A 5 29.47 -47.15 -0.48
N VAL A 6 29.49 -45.84 -0.73
CA VAL A 6 30.20 -44.84 0.09
C VAL A 6 29.24 -44.28 1.14
N ALA A 7 29.63 -44.40 2.41
CA ALA A 7 28.87 -43.97 3.58
C ALA A 7 28.98 -42.46 3.84
N GLN A 8 27.86 -41.83 4.23
CA GLN A 8 27.76 -40.45 4.69
C GLN A 8 28.14 -40.32 6.19
N PRO A 9 28.78 -39.21 6.63
CA PRO A 9 28.99 -38.92 8.04
C PRO A 9 27.76 -38.26 8.69
N GLN A 10 27.35 -38.75 9.85
CA GLN A 10 26.32 -38.18 10.72
C GLN A 10 26.82 -36.94 11.49
N PRO A 11 25.96 -35.95 11.78
CA PRO A 11 26.30 -34.81 12.63
C PRO A 11 26.20 -35.13 14.15
N PRO A 12 26.99 -34.46 15.00
CA PRO A 12 27.07 -34.75 16.44
C PRO A 12 25.85 -34.25 17.25
N GLN A 13 25.41 -35.10 18.18
CA GLN A 13 24.31 -34.87 19.12
C GLN A 13 24.68 -33.84 20.21
N ALA A 14 23.77 -32.91 20.48
CA ALA A 14 23.87 -31.93 21.56
C ALA A 14 23.29 -32.46 22.88
N ALA A 15 23.99 -32.20 23.98
CA ALA A 15 23.62 -32.58 25.35
C ALA A 15 22.49 -31.68 25.92
N PRO A 16 21.65 -32.19 26.84
CA PRO A 16 20.51 -31.45 27.39
C PRO A 16 20.91 -30.49 28.52
N VAL A 17 20.46 -29.24 28.41
CA VAL A 17 20.60 -28.21 29.45
C VAL A 17 19.41 -28.29 30.42
N VAL A 18 19.72 -28.41 31.71
CA VAL A 18 18.79 -28.44 32.84
C VAL A 18 18.33 -27.02 33.17
N THR A 19 17.02 -26.77 33.14
CA THR A 19 16.39 -25.51 33.56
C THR A 19 15.92 -25.59 35.01
N GLN A 20 16.44 -24.73 35.89
CA GLN A 20 15.87 -24.46 37.21
C GLN A 20 14.92 -23.24 37.16
N PRO A 21 13.78 -23.26 37.89
CA PRO A 21 12.85 -22.13 37.93
C PRO A 21 13.19 -21.14 39.05
N VAL A 22 13.31 -19.85 38.70
CA VAL A 22 13.47 -18.74 39.65
C VAL A 22 12.12 -18.04 39.83
N ALA A 23 11.79 -17.80 41.10
CA ALA A 23 10.52 -17.29 41.61
C ALA A 23 10.24 -15.81 41.30
N ALA A 24 8.95 -15.48 41.24
CA ALA A 24 8.39 -14.15 41.01
C ALA A 24 8.37 -13.28 42.29
N PRO A 25 8.68 -11.97 42.20
CA PRO A 25 8.34 -11.00 43.23
C PRO A 25 6.94 -10.39 43.04
N GLN A 26 6.26 -10.21 44.18
CA GLN A 26 4.87 -9.77 44.35
C GLN A 26 4.67 -8.26 44.14
N ALA A 27 3.45 -7.88 43.74
CA ALA A 27 2.98 -6.51 43.60
C ALA A 27 2.46 -5.91 44.93
N PRO A 28 2.65 -4.61 45.21
CA PRO A 28 1.97 -3.92 46.30
C PRO A 28 0.55 -3.45 45.94
N GLN A 29 -0.30 -3.48 46.96
CA GLN A 29 -1.75 -3.39 46.94
C GLN A 29 -2.31 -1.96 46.82
N THR A 30 -3.48 -1.89 46.16
CA THR A 30 -4.43 -0.78 46.07
C THR A 30 -5.07 -0.44 47.43
N ILE A 31 -5.18 0.85 47.76
CA ILE A 31 -5.96 1.38 48.89
C ILE A 31 -7.14 2.22 48.37
N GLN A 32 -8.36 1.79 48.70
CA GLN A 32 -9.63 2.54 48.79
C GLN A 32 -10.65 1.60 49.48
N PRO A 33 -11.78 2.04 50.04
CA PRO A 33 -12.25 3.39 50.40
C PRO A 33 -12.85 3.46 51.83
N THR A 34 -13.23 4.65 52.31
CA THR A 34 -14.25 4.79 53.38
C THR A 34 -15.29 5.86 53.02
N PRO A 35 -16.60 5.58 53.23
CA PRO A 35 -17.70 6.46 52.84
C PRO A 35 -18.15 7.36 54.00
N SER A 36 -18.73 8.51 53.66
CA SER A 36 -19.53 9.30 54.60
C SER A 36 -20.75 9.86 53.89
N THR A 37 -21.88 9.20 54.09
CA THR A 37 -23.24 9.71 53.87
C THR A 37 -23.76 10.31 55.18
N THR A 38 -24.49 11.43 55.12
CA THR A 38 -25.91 11.57 55.56
C THR A 38 -26.35 13.06 55.65
N GLN A 39 -27.37 13.40 54.84
CA GLN A 39 -28.54 14.30 54.99
C GLN A 39 -28.35 15.73 55.58
N ALA A 40 -28.69 16.85 54.93
CA ALA A 40 -29.93 17.35 54.27
C ALA A 40 -30.99 17.93 55.23
N GLN A 41 -31.17 19.27 55.21
CA GLN A 41 -32.42 19.99 55.46
C GLN A 41 -32.43 21.40 54.77
N PRO A 42 -33.61 21.99 54.51
CA PRO A 42 -33.90 22.74 53.27
C PRO A 42 -34.06 24.25 53.47
N VAL A 43 -33.83 25.05 52.41
CA VAL A 43 -34.28 26.45 52.35
C VAL A 43 -34.96 26.77 51.01
N ALA A 44 -36.02 27.55 51.15
CA ALA A 44 -37.10 27.88 50.23
C ALA A 44 -36.72 28.48 48.85
N GLN A 45 -37.66 28.26 47.95
CA GLN A 45 -37.77 28.78 46.58
C GLN A 45 -37.73 30.31 46.49
N LYS A 46 -37.01 30.81 45.47
CA LYS A 46 -37.40 32.01 44.73
C LYS A 46 -37.35 31.72 43.23
N GLN A 47 -38.49 31.93 42.58
CA GLN A 47 -38.72 31.80 41.14
C GLN A 47 -37.92 32.87 40.38
N ALA A 48 -37.29 32.46 39.27
CA ALA A 48 -36.75 33.35 38.26
C ALA A 48 -37.24 32.90 36.86
N PRO A 49 -37.39 33.82 35.89
CA PRO A 49 -38.20 33.62 34.69
C PRO A 49 -37.50 32.76 33.63
N ALA A 50 -38.30 32.06 32.85
CA ALA A 50 -37.89 31.22 31.73
C ALA A 50 -37.17 32.04 30.65
N ALA A 51 -35.92 31.66 30.35
CA ALA A 51 -35.19 32.08 29.15
C ALA A 51 -34.84 30.85 28.31
N ALA A 52 -35.05 31.00 27.01
CA ALA A 52 -35.13 29.98 25.98
C ALA A 52 -34.00 28.93 25.99
N ALA A 53 -34.41 27.68 25.77
CA ALA A 53 -33.53 26.56 25.46
C ALA A 53 -32.76 26.86 24.16
N ALA A 54 -31.46 27.14 24.29
CA ALA A 54 -30.54 27.09 23.17
C ALA A 54 -30.40 25.63 22.73
N GLN A 55 -31.02 25.30 21.61
CA GLN A 55 -30.84 24.04 20.91
C GLN A 55 -29.36 23.89 20.56
N THR A 56 -28.69 22.93 21.19
CA THR A 56 -27.36 22.47 20.78
C THR A 56 -27.49 21.85 19.40
N ALA A 57 -27.22 22.65 18.37
CA ALA A 57 -27.04 22.14 17.02
C ALA A 57 -25.91 21.10 17.04
N PRO A 58 -26.10 19.91 16.45
CA PRO A 58 -25.05 18.92 16.36
C PRO A 58 -23.90 19.48 15.53
N ILE A 59 -22.74 19.61 16.16
CA ILE A 59 -21.48 19.91 15.50
C ILE A 59 -21.25 18.80 14.48
N THR A 60 -21.55 19.08 13.22
CA THR A 60 -21.20 18.23 12.11
C THR A 60 -19.69 18.35 11.93
N ILE A 61 -18.95 17.41 12.53
CA ILE A 61 -17.52 17.26 12.26
C ILE A 61 -17.41 16.78 10.82
N SER A 62 -17.33 17.73 9.89
CA SER A 62 -16.84 17.46 8.54
C SER A 62 -15.34 17.21 8.67
N SER A 63 -14.96 15.96 8.97
CA SER A 63 -13.56 15.56 9.00
C SER A 63 -13.08 15.37 7.56
N GLU A 64 -12.83 16.47 6.85
CA GLU A 64 -12.06 16.38 5.62
C GLU A 64 -10.69 15.79 5.99
N PRO A 65 -10.23 14.71 5.32
CA PRO A 65 -8.95 14.11 5.64
C PRO A 65 -7.83 15.15 5.49
N PRO A 66 -6.78 15.09 6.32
CA PRO A 66 -5.65 16.01 6.20
C PRO A 66 -5.15 16.10 4.75
N PRO A 67 -4.74 17.29 4.27
CA PRO A 67 -4.45 17.55 2.86
C PRO A 67 -3.33 16.67 2.29
N TYR A 68 -2.50 16.07 3.14
CA TYR A 68 -1.43 15.15 2.73
C TYR A 68 -1.92 13.71 2.46
N ILE A 69 -3.13 13.33 2.88
CA ILE A 69 -3.68 12.00 2.62
C ILE A 69 -4.26 11.99 1.20
N LEU A 70 -3.86 10.99 0.41
CA LEU A 70 -4.34 10.88 -0.96
C LEU A 70 -5.87 10.67 -1.01
N PRO A 71 -6.57 11.29 -1.98
CA PRO A 71 -8.00 11.11 -2.15
C PRO A 71 -8.38 9.63 -2.26
N GLY A 72 -9.45 9.22 -1.57
CA GLY A 72 -9.92 7.83 -1.56
C GLY A 72 -9.13 6.86 -0.68
N ALA A 73 -8.06 7.31 0.01
CA ALA A 73 -7.25 6.44 0.88
C ALA A 73 -8.08 5.69 1.95
N GLN A 74 -9.13 6.32 2.48
CA GLN A 74 -10.04 5.70 3.44
C GLN A 74 -10.95 4.65 2.79
N ARG A 75 -11.52 4.99 1.63
CA ARG A 75 -12.39 4.10 0.85
C ARG A 75 -11.66 2.80 0.45
N TYR A 76 -10.35 2.85 0.26
CA TYR A 76 -9.56 1.64 0.03
C TYR A 76 -9.62 0.62 1.18
N LEU A 77 -9.82 1.02 2.44
CA LEU A 77 -10.00 0.07 3.54
C LEU A 77 -11.33 -0.67 3.44
N GLU A 78 -12.39 0.04 3.06
CA GLU A 78 -13.72 -0.55 2.83
C GLU A 78 -13.69 -1.51 1.64
N ILE A 79 -13.11 -1.10 0.51
CA ILE A 79 -12.89 -1.97 -0.66
C ILE A 79 -12.10 -3.22 -0.23
N HIS A 80 -11.06 -3.04 0.59
CA HIS A 80 -10.28 -4.16 1.09
C HIS A 80 -11.13 -5.15 1.90
N GLN A 81 -12.05 -4.66 2.75
CA GLN A 81 -12.99 -5.49 3.51
C GLN A 81 -14.05 -6.16 2.61
N ASN A 82 -14.64 -5.42 1.65
CA ASN A 82 -15.58 -5.97 0.67
C ASN A 82 -14.95 -7.14 -0.10
N LEU A 83 -13.69 -6.97 -0.52
CA LEU A 83 -12.89 -8.03 -1.15
C LEU A 83 -12.55 -9.19 -0.20
N LYS A 84 -12.62 -9.05 1.12
CA LYS A 84 -12.57 -10.20 2.05
C LYS A 84 -13.90 -10.94 2.07
N ARG A 85 -15.01 -10.21 2.19
CA ARG A 85 -16.37 -10.79 2.16
C ARG A 85 -16.63 -11.55 0.87
N LEU A 86 -16.24 -10.97 -0.28
CA LEU A 86 -16.34 -11.63 -1.59
C LEU A 86 -15.59 -12.98 -1.64
N ARG A 87 -14.42 -13.09 -0.98
CA ARG A 87 -13.70 -14.38 -0.95
C ARG A 87 -14.48 -15.44 -0.17
N HIS A 88 -15.07 -15.07 0.97
CA HIS A 88 -15.91 -15.99 1.74
C HIS A 88 -17.15 -16.37 0.92
N PHE A 89 -17.80 -15.40 0.29
CA PHE A 89 -18.94 -15.63 -0.59
C PHE A 89 -18.63 -16.64 -1.71
N ILE A 90 -17.49 -16.52 -2.41
CA ILE A 90 -17.10 -17.50 -3.44
C ILE A 90 -16.81 -18.88 -2.86
N ILE A 91 -16.17 -18.96 -1.69
CA ILE A 91 -15.91 -20.23 -1.01
C ILE A 91 -17.23 -20.91 -0.64
N ASP A 92 -18.18 -20.16 -0.09
CA ASP A 92 -19.48 -20.71 0.34
C ASP A 92 -20.34 -21.14 -0.84
N ASN A 93 -20.33 -20.40 -1.96
CA ASN A 93 -20.95 -20.84 -3.19
C ASN A 93 -20.27 -22.09 -3.78
N GLY A 94 -18.94 -22.17 -3.71
CA GLY A 94 -18.20 -23.39 -4.11
C GLY A 94 -18.50 -24.61 -3.24
N LYS A 95 -18.97 -24.46 -1.99
CA LYS A 95 -19.46 -25.60 -1.20
C LYS A 95 -20.75 -26.17 -1.78
N LYS A 96 -21.57 -25.33 -2.42
CA LYS A 96 -22.86 -25.71 -3.04
C LYS A 96 -22.67 -26.29 -4.45
N ASP A 97 -21.65 -25.83 -5.17
CA ASP A 97 -21.31 -26.32 -6.51
C ASP A 97 -19.86 -26.84 -6.57
N PRO A 98 -19.65 -28.17 -6.57
CA PRO A 98 -18.33 -28.79 -6.68
C PRO A 98 -17.58 -28.44 -7.97
N GLY A 99 -18.30 -28.21 -9.08
CA GLY A 99 -17.72 -27.82 -10.37
C GLY A 99 -17.12 -26.42 -10.30
N LEU A 100 -17.90 -25.46 -9.79
CA LEU A 100 -17.44 -24.09 -9.52
C LEU A 100 -16.22 -24.09 -8.57
N ARG A 101 -16.23 -24.90 -7.51
CA ARG A 101 -15.11 -25.00 -6.56
C ARG A 101 -13.83 -25.48 -7.22
N LYS A 102 -13.91 -26.57 -8.00
CA LYS A 102 -12.75 -27.13 -8.71
C LYS A 102 -12.16 -26.11 -9.68
N LYS A 103 -13.00 -25.54 -10.55
CA LYS A 103 -12.57 -24.57 -11.55
C LYS A 103 -12.02 -23.29 -10.93
N THR A 104 -12.65 -22.76 -9.88
CA THR A 104 -12.14 -21.60 -9.13
C THR A 104 -10.75 -21.87 -8.55
N GLY A 105 -10.52 -23.08 -8.01
CA GLY A 105 -9.22 -23.51 -7.50
C GLY A 105 -8.14 -23.56 -8.57
N GLU A 106 -8.45 -24.13 -9.73
CA GLU A 106 -7.56 -24.21 -10.90
C GLU A 106 -7.18 -22.82 -11.42
N MET A 107 -8.19 -21.97 -11.68
CA MET A 107 -8.00 -20.60 -12.16
C MET A 107 -7.15 -19.76 -11.20
N ARG A 108 -7.41 -19.86 -9.89
CA ARG A 108 -6.60 -19.20 -8.85
C ARG A 108 -5.14 -19.67 -8.88
N ARG A 109 -4.90 -20.98 -9.06
CA ARG A 109 -3.54 -21.53 -9.12
C ARG A 109 -2.81 -21.06 -10.37
N GLU A 110 -3.47 -21.06 -11.53
CA GLU A 110 -2.87 -20.63 -12.79
C GLU A 110 -2.51 -19.14 -12.77
N ILE A 111 -3.37 -18.27 -12.21
CA ILE A 111 -3.03 -16.84 -12.03
C ILE A 111 -1.78 -16.68 -11.17
N ARG A 112 -1.72 -17.34 -10.00
CA ARG A 112 -0.57 -17.23 -9.10
C ARG A 112 0.72 -17.74 -9.74
N LYS A 113 0.65 -18.91 -10.39
CA LYS A 113 1.77 -19.48 -11.12
C LYS A 113 2.26 -18.53 -12.21
N SER A 114 1.35 -17.97 -13.00
CA SER A 114 1.68 -17.05 -14.08
C SER A 114 2.30 -15.76 -13.55
N VAL A 115 1.80 -15.20 -12.43
CA VAL A 115 2.41 -14.03 -11.80
C VAL A 115 3.82 -14.35 -11.26
N GLY A 116 4.03 -15.52 -10.67
CA GLY A 116 5.36 -15.95 -10.21
C GLY A 116 6.37 -16.21 -11.34
N GLN A 117 5.88 -16.33 -12.58
CA GLN A 117 6.72 -16.48 -13.78
C GLN A 117 7.04 -15.13 -14.46
N LEU A 118 6.63 -14.01 -13.87
CA LEU A 118 6.95 -12.68 -14.39
C LEU A 118 8.41 -12.34 -14.09
N THR A 119 9.27 -12.61 -15.06
CA THR A 119 10.71 -12.32 -14.99
C THR A 119 11.11 -11.25 -16.01
N SER A 120 12.30 -10.70 -15.81
CA SER A 120 12.93 -9.78 -16.76
C SER A 120 13.42 -10.53 -17.99
N GLY A 121 13.18 -9.96 -19.18
CA GLY A 121 13.62 -10.56 -20.45
C GLY A 121 12.65 -10.22 -21.59
N LYS A 122 13.19 -10.04 -22.79
CA LYS A 122 12.37 -9.71 -23.97
C LYS A 122 11.39 -10.86 -24.23
N GLY A 123 10.09 -10.58 -24.15
CA GLY A 123 9.03 -11.57 -24.38
C GLY A 123 8.77 -12.55 -23.22
N ALA A 124 9.55 -12.51 -22.15
CA ALA A 124 9.39 -13.43 -21.01
C ALA A 124 8.02 -13.31 -20.33
N THR A 125 7.42 -12.12 -20.37
CA THR A 125 6.11 -11.84 -19.77
C THR A 125 4.92 -12.12 -20.69
N THR A 126 5.14 -12.41 -21.98
CA THR A 126 4.05 -12.58 -22.96
C THR A 126 3.17 -13.79 -22.64
N ILE A 127 3.79 -14.95 -22.42
CA ILE A 127 3.05 -16.20 -22.13
C ILE A 127 2.30 -16.11 -20.79
N PRO A 128 2.94 -15.70 -19.67
CA PRO A 128 2.22 -15.59 -18.41
C PRO A 128 1.10 -14.54 -18.46
N LYS A 129 1.32 -13.39 -19.13
CA LYS A 129 0.27 -12.38 -19.34
C LYS A 129 -0.91 -12.95 -20.13
N GLY A 130 -0.65 -13.69 -21.21
CA GLY A 130 -1.69 -14.33 -22.02
C GLY A 130 -2.53 -15.32 -21.22
N LYS A 131 -1.89 -16.14 -20.37
CA LYS A 131 -2.59 -17.07 -19.48
C LYS A 131 -3.48 -16.35 -18.46
N ILE A 132 -2.96 -15.30 -17.82
CA ILE A 132 -3.75 -14.49 -16.88
C ILE A 132 -4.97 -13.89 -17.60
N HIS A 133 -4.77 -13.35 -18.79
CA HIS A 133 -5.84 -12.80 -19.61
C HIS A 133 -6.92 -13.84 -19.93
N SER A 134 -6.53 -15.02 -20.43
CA SER A 134 -7.49 -16.08 -20.79
C SER A 134 -8.29 -16.56 -19.59
N VAL A 135 -7.64 -16.74 -18.43
CA VAL A 135 -8.33 -17.12 -17.19
C VAL A 135 -9.33 -16.04 -16.76
N LEU A 136 -8.95 -14.77 -16.80
CA LEU A 136 -9.87 -13.68 -16.45
C LEU A 136 -11.04 -13.56 -17.43
N LEU A 137 -10.78 -13.69 -18.72
CA LEU A 137 -11.82 -13.65 -19.75
C LEU A 137 -12.81 -14.83 -19.62
N GLU A 138 -12.30 -16.04 -19.34
CA GLU A 138 -13.15 -17.21 -19.05
C GLU A 138 -14.03 -16.97 -17.82
N SER A 139 -13.50 -16.35 -16.76
CA SER A 139 -14.32 -16.02 -15.58
C SER A 139 -15.35 -14.92 -15.79
N LEU A 140 -15.15 -14.08 -16.81
CA LEU A 140 -16.04 -12.98 -17.15
C LEU A 140 -17.18 -13.44 -18.09
N ARG A 141 -16.88 -14.33 -19.04
CA ARG A 141 -17.82 -14.71 -20.12
C ARG A 141 -18.25 -16.17 -20.10
N GLY A 142 -17.39 -17.07 -19.62
CA GLY A 142 -17.56 -18.51 -19.78
C GLY A 142 -18.21 -19.22 -18.60
N LEU A 143 -17.87 -18.83 -17.35
CA LEU A 143 -18.37 -19.50 -16.15
C LEU A 143 -19.43 -18.66 -15.43
N GLN A 144 -20.60 -19.25 -15.23
CA GLN A 144 -21.70 -18.62 -14.50
C GLN A 144 -21.33 -18.55 -13.01
N SER A 145 -21.29 -17.34 -12.46
CA SER A 145 -21.20 -17.10 -11.02
C SER A 145 -22.16 -15.98 -10.64
N PRO A 146 -22.65 -15.92 -9.39
CA PRO A 146 -23.62 -14.91 -9.00
C PRO A 146 -23.13 -13.50 -9.36
N PRO A 147 -24.00 -12.63 -9.89
CA PRO A 147 -23.60 -11.27 -10.24
C PRO A 147 -23.39 -10.44 -8.97
N VAL A 148 -22.54 -9.43 -9.07
CA VAL A 148 -22.27 -8.44 -8.01
C VAL A 148 -22.11 -7.05 -8.61
N ASP A 149 -22.53 -6.03 -7.88
CA ASP A 149 -22.27 -4.64 -8.24
C ASP A 149 -20.78 -4.28 -8.05
N PRO A 150 -20.04 -3.92 -9.13
CA PRO A 150 -18.64 -3.53 -9.03
C PRO A 150 -18.39 -2.22 -8.25
N ASN A 151 -19.41 -1.40 -7.95
CA ASN A 151 -19.23 -0.24 -7.06
C ASN A 151 -18.68 -0.63 -5.68
N MET A 152 -18.87 -1.88 -5.24
CA MET A 152 -18.28 -2.38 -3.99
C MET A 152 -16.74 -2.38 -4.01
N VAL A 153 -16.12 -2.30 -5.19
CA VAL A 153 -14.67 -2.31 -5.40
C VAL A 153 -14.11 -1.04 -6.06
N THR A 154 -14.92 0.00 -6.26
CA THR A 154 -14.46 1.29 -6.80
C THR A 154 -14.40 2.36 -5.71
N VAL A 155 -13.49 3.33 -5.86
CA VAL A 155 -13.43 4.50 -4.97
C VAL A 155 -14.62 5.40 -5.20
N THR A 156 -14.86 5.79 -6.46
CA THR A 156 -16.01 6.60 -6.86
C THR A 156 -17.07 5.67 -7.45
N PRO A 157 -18.32 5.73 -6.96
CA PRO A 157 -19.44 5.06 -7.60
C PRO A 157 -19.59 5.55 -9.04
N ARG A 158 -19.87 4.63 -9.97
CA ARG A 158 -19.96 4.94 -11.40
C ARG A 158 -21.41 4.85 -11.83
N ALA A 159 -21.85 5.69 -12.76
CA ALA A 159 -23.13 5.55 -13.45
C ALA A 159 -22.93 4.79 -14.78
N PRO A 160 -23.97 4.15 -15.35
CA PRO A 160 -23.87 3.57 -16.70
C PRO A 160 -23.34 4.57 -17.72
N VAL A 161 -22.53 4.10 -18.67
CA VAL A 161 -21.91 4.92 -19.71
C VAL A 161 -22.29 4.37 -21.08
N GLU A 162 -22.81 5.21 -21.96
CA GLU A 162 -23.17 4.82 -23.32
C GLU A 162 -21.96 4.24 -24.07
N GLY A 163 -22.17 3.14 -24.81
CA GLY A 163 -21.12 2.46 -25.56
C GLY A 163 -20.08 1.70 -24.73
N ALA A 164 -20.20 1.65 -23.39
CA ALA A 164 -19.28 0.88 -22.57
C ALA A 164 -19.51 -0.64 -22.73
N VAL A 165 -18.39 -1.39 -22.83
CA VAL A 165 -18.39 -2.85 -23.02
C VAL A 165 -19.12 -3.57 -21.88
N ASN A 166 -18.92 -3.11 -20.64
CA ASN A 166 -19.55 -3.68 -19.45
C ASN A 166 -20.27 -2.57 -18.66
N ASN A 167 -21.61 -2.61 -18.61
CA ASN A 167 -22.45 -1.61 -17.94
C ASN A 167 -23.27 -2.15 -16.75
N GLY A 168 -23.57 -3.44 -16.76
CA GLY A 168 -24.35 -4.12 -15.71
C GLY A 168 -23.49 -4.61 -14.55
N GLU A 169 -24.06 -5.53 -13.76
CA GLU A 169 -23.33 -6.28 -12.76
C GLU A 169 -22.26 -7.17 -13.41
N LEU A 170 -21.23 -7.55 -12.65
CA LEU A 170 -20.19 -8.46 -13.12
C LEU A 170 -20.25 -9.79 -12.37
N PRO A 171 -19.79 -10.90 -12.98
CA PRO A 171 -19.68 -12.17 -12.28
C PRO A 171 -18.77 -12.04 -11.04
N ALA A 172 -19.24 -12.51 -9.88
CA ALA A 172 -18.49 -12.47 -8.62
C ALA A 172 -17.12 -13.16 -8.75
N LEU A 173 -17.04 -14.24 -9.54
CA LEU A 173 -15.80 -14.96 -9.78
C LEU A 173 -14.75 -14.11 -10.49
N PHE A 174 -15.15 -13.28 -11.46
CA PHE A 174 -14.23 -12.38 -12.16
C PHE A 174 -13.60 -11.37 -11.20
N ILE A 175 -14.42 -10.68 -10.38
CA ILE A 175 -13.90 -9.72 -9.38
C ILE A 175 -13.02 -10.44 -8.34
N TYR A 176 -13.40 -11.67 -7.95
CA TYR A 176 -12.59 -12.51 -7.07
C TYR A 176 -11.22 -12.82 -7.67
N LEU A 177 -11.15 -13.23 -8.94
CA LEU A 177 -9.89 -13.55 -9.61
C LEU A 177 -9.03 -12.30 -9.87
N MET A 178 -9.63 -11.15 -10.18
CA MET A 178 -8.94 -9.87 -10.22
C MET A 178 -8.29 -9.53 -8.86
N ASN A 179 -8.97 -9.83 -7.75
CA ASN A 179 -8.41 -9.69 -6.40
C ASN A 179 -7.32 -10.74 -6.10
N ILE A 180 -7.42 -11.97 -6.60
CA ILE A 180 -6.32 -12.95 -6.52
C ILE A 180 -5.10 -12.44 -7.28
N PHE A 181 -5.29 -11.94 -8.49
CA PHE A 181 -4.24 -11.36 -9.32
C PHE A 181 -3.57 -10.18 -8.61
N ALA A 182 -4.34 -9.22 -8.11
CA ALA A 182 -3.81 -8.09 -7.34
C ALA A 182 -3.00 -8.53 -6.11
N LYS A 183 -3.48 -9.54 -5.36
CA LYS A 183 -2.75 -10.09 -4.22
C LYS A 183 -1.44 -10.76 -4.64
N ALA A 184 -1.41 -11.45 -5.77
CA ALA A 184 -0.21 -12.09 -6.28
C ALA A 184 0.81 -11.05 -6.75
N VAL A 185 0.37 -9.97 -7.42
CA VAL A 185 1.22 -8.84 -7.82
C VAL A 185 1.90 -8.19 -6.61
N VAL A 186 1.12 -7.88 -5.57
CA VAL A 186 1.67 -7.30 -4.33
C VAL A 186 2.64 -8.23 -3.63
N ALA A 187 2.38 -9.54 -3.62
CA ALA A 187 3.31 -10.53 -3.08
C ALA A 187 4.62 -10.56 -3.90
N GLN A 188 4.53 -10.61 -5.23
CA GLN A 188 5.70 -10.62 -6.10
C GLN A 188 6.56 -9.36 -5.96
N PHE A 189 5.95 -8.19 -5.76
CA PHE A 189 6.72 -6.98 -5.43
C PHE A 189 7.48 -7.14 -4.11
N ILE A 190 6.86 -7.71 -3.08
CA ILE A 190 7.52 -7.92 -1.79
C ILE A 190 8.68 -8.93 -1.93
N ASP A 191 8.42 -10.05 -2.59
CA ASP A 191 9.32 -11.20 -2.60
C ASP A 191 10.50 -10.99 -3.58
N GLU A 192 10.23 -10.48 -4.79
CA GLU A 192 11.27 -10.27 -5.81
C GLU A 192 11.84 -8.85 -5.78
N ALA A 193 10.96 -7.84 -5.79
CA ALA A 193 11.40 -6.45 -5.87
C ALA A 193 11.95 -5.91 -4.53
N GLY A 194 11.66 -6.59 -3.42
CA GLY A 194 12.31 -6.34 -2.14
C GLY A 194 13.80 -6.69 -2.16
N VAL A 195 14.19 -7.70 -2.95
CA VAL A 195 15.59 -8.12 -3.15
C VAL A 195 16.25 -7.30 -4.26
N THR A 196 15.57 -7.13 -5.40
CA THR A 196 16.07 -6.31 -6.51
C THR A 196 14.98 -5.43 -7.11
N THR A 197 15.08 -4.11 -6.91
CA THR A 197 14.04 -3.16 -7.35
C THR A 197 13.77 -3.21 -8.86
N LYS A 198 14.74 -3.67 -9.68
CA LYS A 198 14.58 -3.90 -11.12
C LYS A 198 13.52 -4.95 -11.45
N ALA A 199 13.28 -5.93 -10.58
CA ALA A 199 12.26 -6.95 -10.79
C ALA A 199 10.83 -6.40 -10.76
N ALA A 200 10.62 -5.22 -10.16
CA ALA A 200 9.31 -4.54 -10.15
C ALA A 200 8.81 -4.22 -11.56
N GLU A 201 9.72 -4.01 -12.51
CA GLU A 201 9.41 -3.53 -13.84
C GLU A 201 8.50 -4.47 -14.65
N PRO A 202 8.88 -5.73 -14.93
CA PRO A 202 8.02 -6.68 -15.65
C PRO A 202 6.69 -6.94 -14.93
N ILE A 203 6.70 -6.96 -13.58
CA ILE A 203 5.50 -7.16 -12.77
C ILE A 203 4.52 -5.99 -12.95
N GLY A 204 5.03 -4.75 -12.86
CA GLY A 204 4.24 -3.54 -13.06
C GLY A 204 3.65 -3.43 -14.47
N VAL A 205 4.43 -3.74 -15.52
CA VAL A 205 3.93 -3.74 -16.92
C VAL A 205 2.71 -4.65 -17.06
N VAL A 206 2.79 -5.88 -16.56
CA VAL A 206 1.72 -6.86 -16.69
C VAL A 206 0.51 -6.46 -15.84
N ALA A 207 0.73 -6.01 -14.61
CA ALA A 207 -0.34 -5.52 -13.73
C ALA A 207 -1.18 -4.45 -14.42
N VAL A 208 -0.54 -3.38 -14.87
CA VAL A 208 -1.23 -2.25 -15.49
C VAL A 208 -1.85 -2.65 -16.84
N SER A 209 -1.18 -3.50 -17.62
CA SER A 209 -1.74 -4.01 -18.89
C SER A 209 -3.04 -4.78 -18.69
N ILE A 210 -3.13 -5.62 -17.66
CA ILE A 210 -4.34 -6.40 -17.37
C ILE A 210 -5.46 -5.46 -16.92
N PHE A 211 -5.17 -4.51 -16.01
CA PHE A 211 -6.17 -3.55 -15.54
C PHE A 211 -6.61 -2.53 -16.59
N ALA A 212 -5.81 -2.29 -17.63
CA ALA A 212 -6.13 -1.38 -18.73
C ALA A 212 -6.86 -2.08 -19.90
N ASN A 213 -6.99 -3.40 -19.86
CA ASN A 213 -7.57 -4.17 -20.95
C ASN A 213 -9.06 -3.84 -21.14
N LYS A 214 -9.46 -3.57 -22.39
CA LYS A 214 -10.82 -3.18 -22.77
C LYS A 214 -11.89 -4.21 -22.44
N ASP A 215 -11.55 -5.51 -22.39
CA ASP A 215 -12.50 -6.54 -21.97
C ASP A 215 -12.82 -6.48 -20.47
N PHE A 216 -11.91 -5.91 -19.67
CA PHE A 216 -11.96 -5.94 -18.20
C PHE A 216 -12.34 -4.60 -17.57
N VAL A 217 -12.52 -3.54 -18.36
CA VAL A 217 -13.02 -2.26 -17.85
C VAL A 217 -14.51 -2.34 -17.58
N TRP A 218 -14.96 -1.59 -16.58
CA TRP A 218 -16.37 -1.47 -16.21
C TRP A 218 -16.78 -0.02 -16.25
N ARG A 219 -17.82 0.28 -17.04
CA ARG A 219 -18.28 1.65 -17.34
C ARG A 219 -17.14 2.53 -17.86
N ASN A 220 -16.38 1.98 -18.82
CA ASN A 220 -15.18 2.57 -19.46
C ASN A 220 -14.03 2.93 -18.52
N GLU A 221 -14.06 2.48 -17.27
CA GLU A 221 -13.03 2.75 -16.28
C GLU A 221 -12.41 1.46 -15.73
N SER A 222 -11.12 1.52 -15.41
CA SER A 222 -10.39 0.38 -14.86
C SER A 222 -10.90 -0.01 -13.46
N LEU A 223 -10.78 -1.29 -13.11
CA LEU A 223 -10.99 -1.80 -11.75
C LEU A 223 -9.69 -1.81 -10.90
N ILE A 224 -8.71 -0.96 -11.24
CA ILE A 224 -7.40 -0.84 -10.58
C ILE A 224 -7.47 -0.61 -9.06
N ASP A 225 -8.59 -0.08 -8.56
CA ASP A 225 -8.85 0.13 -7.14
C ASP A 225 -8.74 -1.17 -6.33
N ILE A 226 -8.99 -2.32 -6.96
CA ILE A 226 -8.75 -3.65 -6.39
C ILE A 226 -7.27 -3.84 -6.03
N LEU A 227 -6.34 -3.38 -6.88
CA LEU A 227 -4.89 -3.43 -6.62
C LEU A 227 -4.46 -2.35 -5.64
N MET A 228 -4.92 -1.12 -5.85
CA MET A 228 -4.52 0.02 -5.01
C MET A 228 -4.96 -0.16 -3.56
N CYS A 229 -6.11 -0.81 -3.29
CA CYS A 229 -6.49 -1.12 -1.92
C CYS A 229 -5.49 -2.07 -1.22
N LYS A 230 -4.84 -2.98 -1.97
CA LYS A 230 -3.82 -3.88 -1.41
C LYS A 230 -2.50 -3.15 -1.20
N MET A 231 -2.12 -2.28 -2.12
CA MET A 231 -0.96 -1.39 -1.96
C MET A 231 -1.14 -0.51 -0.73
N ARG A 232 -2.32 0.11 -0.56
CA ARG A 232 -2.65 0.95 0.60
C ARG A 232 -2.53 0.21 1.92
N VAL A 233 -3.07 -1.01 2.01
CA VAL A 233 -2.96 -1.81 3.24
C VAL A 233 -1.52 -2.27 3.50
N SER A 234 -0.76 -2.57 2.43
CA SER A 234 0.57 -3.16 2.56
C SER A 234 1.69 -2.14 2.72
N CYS A 235 1.54 -0.93 2.18
CA CYS A 235 2.48 0.19 2.25
C CYS A 235 1.70 1.52 2.39
N PRO A 236 1.16 1.82 3.59
CA PRO A 236 0.32 2.98 3.83
C PRO A 236 0.99 4.34 3.55
N VAL A 237 2.31 4.43 3.67
CA VAL A 237 3.06 5.66 3.43
C VAL A 237 2.95 6.17 1.99
N LEU A 238 2.67 5.28 1.02
CA LEU A 238 2.38 5.67 -0.38
C LEU A 238 1.10 6.50 -0.53
N PHE A 239 0.25 6.51 0.51
CA PHE A 239 -1.03 7.20 0.55
C PHE A 239 -1.05 8.31 1.60
N GLY A 240 0.13 8.71 2.09
CA GLY A 240 0.31 9.80 3.05
C GLY A 240 0.12 9.43 4.51
N LEU A 241 -0.02 8.14 4.84
CA LEU A 241 -0.10 7.75 6.25
C LEU A 241 1.27 7.81 6.91
N ARG A 242 1.27 8.32 8.14
CA ARG A 242 2.44 8.51 8.99
C ARG A 242 2.24 7.78 10.32
N GLY A 243 3.35 7.47 11.01
CA GLY A 243 3.33 6.77 12.29
C GLY A 243 4.72 6.72 12.91
N ASN A 244 4.77 6.52 14.23
CA ASN A 244 6.01 6.35 14.98
C ASN A 244 6.40 4.85 15.02
N GLU A 245 7.57 4.49 14.49
CA GLU A 245 8.05 3.11 14.45
C GLU A 245 8.36 2.51 15.83
N LYS A 246 8.43 3.36 16.87
CA LYS A 246 8.68 2.95 18.27
C LYS A 246 7.40 2.54 19.02
N THR A 247 6.20 2.74 18.45
CA THR A 247 4.93 2.38 19.08
C THR A 247 4.18 1.29 18.31
N GLU A 248 3.36 0.50 19.00
CA GLU A 248 2.52 -0.54 18.39
C GLU A 248 1.56 0.05 17.34
N GLU A 249 0.91 1.17 17.69
CA GLU A 249 -0.07 1.84 16.84
C GLU A 249 0.61 2.45 15.61
N GLY A 250 1.80 3.03 15.78
CA GLY A 250 2.57 3.60 14.68
C GLY A 250 3.07 2.54 13.72
N ARG A 251 3.59 1.41 14.22
CA ARG A 251 3.93 0.24 13.38
C ARG A 251 2.72 -0.27 12.60
N ALA A 252 1.56 -0.42 13.25
CA ALA A 252 0.33 -0.81 12.57
C ALA A 252 -0.06 0.18 11.46
N ARG A 253 0.00 1.49 11.74
CA ARG A 253 -0.29 2.56 10.78
C ARG A 253 0.67 2.59 9.59
N LEU A 254 1.93 2.20 9.80
CA LEU A 254 2.97 2.11 8.75
C LEU A 254 2.93 0.79 7.96
N GLY A 255 1.97 -0.11 8.23
CA GLY A 255 1.84 -1.38 7.51
C GLY A 255 2.89 -2.43 7.89
N TRP A 256 3.47 -2.28 9.08
CA TRP A 256 4.31 -3.31 9.67
C TRP A 256 3.51 -4.60 9.84
N LYS A 257 4.14 -5.75 9.61
CA LYS A 257 3.47 -7.04 9.73
C LYS A 257 3.78 -7.70 11.06
N LYS A 258 2.79 -8.47 11.55
CA LYS A 258 3.01 -9.45 12.61
C LYS A 258 3.11 -10.84 12.00
N ASP A 259 4.07 -11.64 12.48
CA ASP A 259 4.19 -13.06 12.23
C ASP A 259 4.15 -13.80 13.56
N GLY A 260 3.30 -14.83 13.68
CA GLY A 260 3.04 -15.48 14.97
C GLY A 260 2.57 -14.54 16.10
N GLY A 261 1.97 -13.38 15.76
CA GLY A 261 1.56 -12.37 16.74
C GLY A 261 2.64 -11.36 17.16
N GLN A 262 3.89 -11.55 16.70
CA GLN A 262 5.02 -10.66 16.98
C GLN A 262 5.37 -9.82 15.76
N TRP A 263 5.86 -8.59 15.93
CA TRP A 263 6.31 -7.78 14.80
C TRP A 263 7.48 -8.45 14.09
N VAL A 264 7.47 -8.41 12.76
CA VAL A 264 8.65 -8.79 11.96
C VAL A 264 9.81 -7.83 12.26
N SER A 265 11.05 -8.26 11.98
CA SER A 265 12.22 -7.40 12.18
C SER A 265 12.21 -6.19 11.24
N ASP A 266 12.96 -5.14 11.62
CA ASP A 266 13.15 -3.93 10.81
C ASP A 266 13.67 -4.26 9.40
N GLN A 267 14.59 -5.23 9.30
CA GLN A 267 15.11 -5.68 8.01
C GLN A 267 14.00 -6.26 7.12
N VAL A 268 13.16 -7.15 7.66
CA VAL A 268 12.05 -7.76 6.92
C VAL A 268 11.04 -6.69 6.51
N HIS A 269 10.72 -5.75 7.39
CA HIS A 269 9.83 -4.64 7.06
C HIS A 269 10.42 -3.75 5.95
N ASN A 270 11.68 -3.34 6.06
CA ASN A 270 12.34 -2.49 5.08
C ASN A 270 12.48 -3.15 3.70
N THR A 271 12.75 -4.46 3.64
CA THR A 271 12.74 -5.23 2.39
C THR A 271 11.37 -5.21 1.73
N ARG A 272 10.29 -5.43 2.50
CA ARG A 272 8.91 -5.33 1.99
C ARG A 272 8.61 -3.93 1.45
N MET A 273 8.98 -2.89 2.20
CA MET A 273 8.74 -1.49 1.82
C MET A 273 9.51 -1.10 0.57
N THR A 274 10.74 -1.59 0.42
CA THR A 274 11.55 -1.41 -0.79
C THR A 274 10.84 -1.98 -2.01
N GLY A 275 10.40 -3.24 -1.94
CA GLY A 275 9.70 -3.89 -3.05
C GLY A 275 8.38 -3.20 -3.41
N LEU A 276 7.61 -2.78 -2.41
CA LEU A 276 6.34 -2.07 -2.62
C LEU A 276 6.53 -0.66 -3.20
N GLY A 277 7.57 0.07 -2.78
CA GLY A 277 7.92 1.38 -3.33
C GLY A 277 8.30 1.29 -4.82
N ALA A 278 9.20 0.37 -5.16
CA ALA A 278 9.59 0.11 -6.55
C ALA A 278 8.40 -0.38 -7.40
N GLY A 279 7.58 -1.27 -6.85
CA GLY A 279 6.36 -1.77 -7.49
C GLY A 279 5.33 -0.66 -7.79
N TYR A 280 5.14 0.27 -6.86
CA TYR A 280 4.27 1.43 -7.05
C TYR A 280 4.77 2.33 -8.18
N ALA A 281 6.08 2.64 -8.20
CA ALA A 281 6.68 3.42 -9.28
C ALA A 281 6.52 2.73 -10.64
N ALA A 282 6.73 1.42 -10.70
CA ALA A 282 6.56 0.60 -11.91
C ALA A 282 5.10 0.54 -12.41
N ILE A 283 4.12 0.85 -11.57
CA ILE A 283 2.70 1.00 -11.94
C ILE A 283 2.41 2.43 -12.40
N ALA A 284 2.79 3.42 -11.59
CA ALA A 284 2.34 4.81 -11.78
C ALA A 284 3.07 5.56 -12.90
N LEU A 285 4.34 5.24 -13.17
CA LEU A 285 5.14 5.91 -14.19
C LEU A 285 5.10 5.18 -15.53
N ARG A 286 3.92 4.71 -15.93
CA ARG A 286 3.72 4.03 -17.22
C ARG A 286 3.23 5.00 -18.28
N ASP A 287 3.91 4.97 -19.42
CA ASP A 287 3.51 5.73 -20.60
C ASP A 287 2.49 4.94 -21.43
N PHE A 288 1.31 5.53 -21.57
CA PHE A 288 0.21 5.02 -22.39
C PHE A 288 0.00 5.82 -23.68
N SER A 289 0.85 6.81 -23.97
CA SER A 289 0.72 7.67 -25.16
C SER A 289 0.72 6.91 -26.49
N LYS A 290 1.35 5.73 -26.52
CA LYS A 290 1.47 4.87 -27.71
C LYS A 290 0.42 3.75 -27.79
N THR A 291 -0.59 3.76 -26.92
CA THR A 291 -1.64 2.73 -26.89
C THR A 291 -3.03 3.37 -26.86
N GLN A 292 -4.01 2.65 -27.40
CA GLN A 292 -5.43 3.01 -27.36
C GLN A 292 -6.11 2.69 -26.01
N MET A 293 -5.35 2.17 -25.04
CA MET A 293 -5.82 1.89 -23.69
C MET A 293 -5.68 3.13 -22.81
N LYS A 294 -6.66 3.38 -21.94
CA LYS A 294 -6.56 4.43 -20.93
C LYS A 294 -5.59 3.98 -19.83
N ASN A 295 -4.72 4.89 -19.37
CA ASN A 295 -3.85 4.61 -18.25
C ASN A 295 -4.71 4.40 -16.98
N PRO A 296 -4.69 3.20 -16.36
CA PRO A 296 -5.52 2.92 -15.20
C PRO A 296 -4.99 3.62 -13.93
N TRP A 297 -3.71 4.00 -13.87
CA TRP A 297 -3.13 4.72 -12.73
C TRP A 297 -2.15 5.80 -13.20
N SER A 298 -2.66 7.01 -13.37
CA SER A 298 -1.93 8.15 -13.93
C SER A 298 -0.64 8.49 -13.15
N PRO A 299 0.43 8.97 -13.83
CA PRO A 299 1.63 9.52 -13.20
C PRO A 299 1.34 10.62 -12.18
N SER A 300 0.20 11.32 -12.26
CA SER A 300 -0.21 12.32 -11.26
C SER A 300 -0.31 11.73 -9.86
N ASN A 301 -0.65 10.45 -9.74
CA ASN A 301 -0.68 9.75 -8.45
C ASN A 301 0.74 9.52 -7.89
N TYR A 302 1.73 9.27 -8.75
CA TYR A 302 3.14 9.22 -8.32
C TYR A 302 3.57 10.56 -7.74
N TRP A 303 3.26 11.67 -8.44
CA TRP A 303 3.56 13.01 -7.97
C TRP A 303 2.94 13.30 -6.61
N ARG A 304 1.63 13.03 -6.44
CA ARG A 304 0.93 13.23 -5.16
C ARG A 304 1.54 12.41 -4.03
N THR A 305 1.90 11.15 -4.28
CA THR A 305 2.59 10.32 -3.28
C THR A 305 3.95 10.91 -2.91
N LEU A 306 4.75 11.30 -3.90
CA LEU A 306 6.07 11.89 -3.66
C LEU A 306 5.94 13.17 -2.83
N ALA A 307 5.04 14.08 -3.21
CA ALA A 307 4.76 15.32 -2.49
C ALA A 307 4.32 15.04 -1.04
N SER A 308 3.34 14.15 -0.84
CA SER A 308 2.85 13.75 0.48
C SER A 308 3.95 13.24 1.42
N ILE A 309 4.92 12.49 0.89
CA ILE A 309 6.06 12.00 1.67
C ILE A 309 7.01 13.16 2.01
N VAL A 310 7.46 13.95 1.03
CA VAL A 310 8.47 14.99 1.26
C VAL A 310 7.96 16.20 2.05
N ASP A 311 6.64 16.39 2.08
CA ASP A 311 5.96 17.40 2.90
C ASP A 311 5.73 16.94 4.35
N THR A 312 6.25 15.76 4.72
CA THR A 312 6.19 15.29 6.12
C THR A 312 7.06 16.17 7.03
N PRO A 313 6.52 16.68 8.15
CA PRO A 313 7.32 17.37 9.17
C PRO A 313 8.43 16.46 9.71
N PRO A 314 9.61 17.01 10.07
CA PRO A 314 10.73 16.22 10.61
C PRO A 314 10.34 15.30 11.78
N GLU A 315 9.45 15.77 12.65
CA GLU A 315 8.97 15.05 13.85
C GLU A 315 8.14 13.79 13.52
N GLU A 316 7.50 13.79 12.35
CA GLU A 316 6.62 12.69 11.88
C GLU A 316 7.31 11.79 10.84
N ALA A 317 8.51 12.16 10.40
CA ALA A 317 9.25 11.44 9.38
C ALA A 317 9.80 10.12 9.93
N SER A 318 9.61 9.03 9.19
CA SER A 318 9.99 7.67 9.61
C SER A 318 10.99 7.03 8.64
N ASN A 319 11.79 6.06 9.13
CA ASN A 319 12.71 5.29 8.26
C ASN A 319 11.96 4.57 7.13
N THR A 320 10.72 4.15 7.40
CA THR A 320 9.79 3.58 6.42
C THR A 320 9.59 4.53 5.24
N GLN A 321 9.34 5.82 5.49
CA GLN A 321 9.15 6.80 4.42
C GLN A 321 10.42 7.02 3.60
N TYR A 322 11.58 7.16 4.24
CA TYR A 322 12.87 7.28 3.53
C TYR A 322 13.17 6.04 2.67
N THR A 323 12.91 4.84 3.20
CA THR A 323 13.08 3.57 2.49
C THR A 323 12.17 3.48 1.25
N VAL A 324 10.89 3.79 1.42
CA VAL A 324 9.92 3.78 0.31
C VAL A 324 10.27 4.83 -0.74
N LEU A 325 10.61 6.06 -0.32
CA LEU A 325 10.98 7.14 -1.23
C LEU A 325 12.21 6.80 -2.07
N LYS A 326 13.25 6.22 -1.44
CA LYS A 326 14.43 5.72 -2.17
C LYS A 326 14.01 4.70 -3.23
N ALA A 327 13.22 3.70 -2.85
CA ALA A 327 12.82 2.62 -3.75
C ALA A 327 11.86 3.07 -4.86
N MET A 328 11.05 4.09 -4.60
CA MET A 328 10.21 4.71 -5.64
C MET A 328 11.07 5.36 -6.73
N ILE A 329 12.15 6.05 -6.35
CA ILE A 329 12.97 6.84 -7.27
C ILE A 329 14.00 5.98 -8.01
N GLU A 330 14.62 5.02 -7.32
CA GLU A 330 15.70 4.22 -7.86
C GLU A 330 15.27 3.35 -9.07
N ASN A 331 15.90 3.57 -10.22
CA ASN A 331 15.57 2.97 -11.53
C ASN A 331 14.24 3.44 -12.15
N SER A 332 13.63 4.50 -11.63
CA SER A 332 12.42 5.12 -12.19
C SER A 332 12.61 6.59 -12.56
N GLU A 333 13.78 7.17 -12.22
CA GLU A 333 14.10 8.58 -12.38
C GLU A 333 13.89 9.08 -13.80
N GLN A 334 14.35 8.33 -14.81
CA GLN A 334 14.24 8.75 -16.19
C GLN A 334 12.78 8.85 -16.64
N ARG A 335 11.91 7.92 -16.20
CA ARG A 335 10.48 7.95 -16.51
C ARG A 335 9.78 9.11 -15.80
N PHE A 336 10.14 9.37 -14.54
CA PHE A 336 9.61 10.51 -13.81
C PHE A 336 9.97 11.82 -14.52
N LEU A 337 11.22 11.97 -14.96
CA LEU A 337 11.68 13.13 -15.72
C LEU A 337 11.05 13.24 -17.11
N GLN A 338 10.71 12.12 -17.77
CA GLN A 338 9.97 12.12 -19.04
C GLN A 338 8.56 12.72 -18.88
N PHE A 339 7.88 12.45 -17.76
CA PHE A 339 6.54 13.00 -17.52
C PHE A 339 6.56 14.46 -17.05
N TYR A 340 7.56 14.85 -16.26
CA TYR A 340 7.53 16.10 -15.51
C TYR A 340 8.67 17.08 -15.83
N GLY A 341 9.62 16.71 -16.70
CA GLY A 341 10.70 17.60 -17.14
C GLY A 341 11.40 18.32 -15.99
N ASP A 342 11.49 19.65 -16.09
CA ASP A 342 12.16 20.50 -15.09
C ASP A 342 11.49 20.53 -13.73
N VAL A 343 10.15 20.49 -13.66
CA VAL A 343 9.46 20.44 -12.36
C VAL A 343 9.72 19.09 -11.67
N GLY A 344 9.87 18.01 -12.45
CA GLY A 344 10.34 16.72 -11.96
C GLY A 344 11.74 16.79 -11.36
N ARG A 345 12.67 17.52 -12.00
CA ARG A 345 14.04 17.72 -11.45
C ARG A 345 14.01 18.44 -10.10
N HIS A 346 13.20 19.48 -9.97
CA HIS A 346 13.03 20.19 -8.70
C HIS A 346 12.40 19.30 -7.62
N ALA A 347 11.38 18.50 -7.97
CA ALA A 347 10.80 17.53 -7.03
C ALA A 347 11.83 16.49 -6.56
N MET A 348 12.70 16.01 -7.46
CA MET A 348 13.81 15.12 -7.10
C MET A 348 14.84 15.79 -6.19
N PHE A 349 15.14 17.08 -6.38
CA PHE A 349 15.99 17.84 -5.47
C PHE A 349 15.41 17.86 -4.06
N VAL A 350 14.12 18.19 -3.94
CA VAL A 350 13.44 18.22 -2.65
C VAL A 350 13.47 16.83 -2.00
N ALA A 351 13.18 15.78 -2.77
CA ALA A 351 13.14 14.41 -2.26
C ALA A 351 14.52 13.87 -1.83
N LEU A 352 15.58 14.16 -2.58
CA LEU A 352 16.89 13.52 -2.42
C LEU A 352 17.91 14.37 -1.66
N VAL A 353 17.65 15.68 -1.50
CA VAL A 353 18.57 16.60 -0.83
C VAL A 353 17.89 17.29 0.36
N VAL A 354 16.79 17.99 0.12
CA VAL A 354 16.13 18.80 1.17
C VAL A 354 15.49 17.92 2.25
N PHE A 355 14.78 16.87 1.83
CA PHE A 355 14.07 15.97 2.73
C PHE A 355 14.99 15.16 3.66
N PRO A 356 16.07 14.50 3.19
CA PRO A 356 17.00 13.83 4.10
C PRO A 356 17.80 14.82 4.97
N ALA A 357 18.08 16.04 4.50
CA ALA A 357 18.81 17.04 5.28
C ALA A 357 18.02 17.58 6.49
N ARG A 358 16.68 17.59 6.43
CA ARG A 358 15.83 18.00 7.56
C ARG A 358 15.57 16.88 8.58
N ALA A 359 16.10 15.67 8.37
CA ALA A 359 15.87 14.55 9.28
C ALA A 359 16.51 14.83 10.65
N LEU A 360 15.74 14.63 11.72
CA LEU A 360 16.22 14.81 13.10
C LEU A 360 17.34 13.84 13.47
N GLU A 361 17.26 12.61 12.94
CA GLU A 361 18.26 11.56 13.14
C GLU A 361 18.82 11.10 11.78
N GLN A 362 20.16 11.03 11.67
CA GLN A 362 20.85 10.60 10.46
C GLN A 362 21.00 9.07 10.39
N THR A 363 19.87 8.38 10.24
CA THR A 363 19.78 6.92 10.18
C THR A 363 20.34 6.35 8.87
N VAL A 364 20.47 5.02 8.79
CA VAL A 364 20.90 4.33 7.55
C VAL A 364 19.95 4.62 6.39
N ALA A 365 18.63 4.69 6.63
CA ALA A 365 17.64 4.96 5.58
C ALA A 365 17.76 6.39 5.03
N VAL A 366 17.97 7.38 5.90
CA VAL A 366 18.19 8.79 5.54
C VAL A 366 19.46 8.92 4.69
N LYS A 367 20.58 8.34 5.16
CA LYS A 367 21.86 8.36 4.44
C LYS A 367 21.77 7.65 3.09
N ALA A 368 21.08 6.50 3.02
CA ALA A 368 20.89 5.78 1.76
C ALA A 368 20.12 6.59 0.71
N LEU A 369 19.13 7.40 1.14
CA LEU A 369 18.43 8.32 0.25
C LEU A 369 19.33 9.45 -0.24
N ALA A 370 20.13 10.05 0.64
CA ALA A 370 21.10 11.10 0.27
C ALA A 370 22.16 10.57 -0.72
N VAL A 371 22.68 9.36 -0.50
CA VAL A 371 23.62 8.70 -1.41
C VAL A 371 23.01 8.46 -2.80
N LEU A 372 21.71 8.13 -2.88
CA LEU A 372 21.02 8.06 -4.17
C LEU A 372 21.00 9.43 -4.86
N GLY A 373 20.78 10.51 -4.11
CA GLY A 373 20.89 11.89 -4.60
C GLY A 373 22.26 12.19 -5.21
N ASP A 374 23.34 11.84 -4.51
CA ASP A 374 24.70 12.02 -5.00
C ASP A 374 24.99 11.21 -6.26
N LYS A 375 24.52 9.96 -6.30
CA LYS A 375 24.64 9.09 -7.48
C LYS A 375 23.95 9.71 -8.68
N LEU A 376 22.69 10.11 -8.55
CA LEU A 376 21.91 10.64 -9.68
C LEU A 376 22.41 12.02 -10.16
N ARG A 377 22.99 12.83 -9.26
CA ARG A 377 23.70 14.05 -9.65
C ARG A 377 24.88 13.77 -10.57
N ARG A 378 25.68 12.72 -10.26
CA ARG A 378 26.82 12.31 -11.10
C ARG A 378 26.37 11.65 -12.40
N ASP A 379 25.47 10.68 -12.32
CA ASP A 379 25.15 9.78 -13.43
C ASP A 379 24.17 10.39 -14.44
N VAL A 380 23.23 11.23 -13.97
CA VAL A 380 22.13 11.78 -14.80
C VAL A 380 22.28 13.30 -14.98
N GLY A 381 23.36 13.89 -14.44
CA GLY A 381 23.59 15.33 -14.53
C GLY A 381 22.49 16.16 -13.86
N LEU A 382 21.83 15.62 -12.84
CA LEU A 382 20.85 16.38 -12.03
C LEU A 382 21.58 17.50 -11.28
N GLN A 383 21.76 18.64 -11.95
CA GLN A 383 22.27 19.85 -11.33
C GLN A 383 21.19 20.44 -10.44
N PHE A 384 21.18 19.96 -9.22
CA PHE A 384 20.46 20.57 -8.13
C PHE A 384 21.17 21.86 -7.74
N LYS A 385 20.85 22.99 -8.40
CA LYS A 385 21.29 24.30 -7.89
C LYS A 385 20.75 24.42 -6.48
N GLN A 386 21.63 24.38 -5.47
CA GLN A 386 21.23 24.79 -4.13
C GLN A 386 20.67 26.21 -4.27
N PRO A 387 19.50 26.51 -3.67
CA PRO A 387 19.05 27.88 -3.62
C PRO A 387 20.16 28.67 -2.94
N THR A 388 20.77 29.60 -3.68
CA THR A 388 21.80 30.48 -3.16
C THR A 388 21.26 31.08 -1.87
N PRO A 389 21.98 30.97 -0.73
CA PRO A 389 21.52 31.61 0.49
C PRO A 389 21.41 33.10 0.17
N ARG A 390 20.18 33.63 0.14
CA ARG A 390 19.97 35.07 0.15
C ARG A 390 20.49 35.54 1.50
N ILE A 391 21.71 36.03 1.52
CA ILE A 391 22.24 36.81 2.63
C ILE A 391 21.34 38.05 2.70
N GLY A 392 20.43 38.07 3.67
CA GLY A 392 19.60 39.22 3.99
C GLY A 392 18.09 38.95 3.95
N GLY A 393 17.49 38.88 5.15
CA GLY A 393 16.06 39.08 5.34
C GLY A 393 15.33 37.86 5.92
N PHE A 394 15.17 37.85 7.25
CA PHE A 394 14.14 37.04 7.89
C PHE A 394 12.78 37.35 7.27
N SER A 395 12.15 36.35 6.66
CA SER A 395 10.70 36.35 6.45
C SER A 395 10.20 34.92 6.55
N THR A 396 9.45 34.67 7.63
CA THR A 396 8.68 33.46 7.89
C THR A 396 7.50 33.38 6.91
N GLY A 397 7.74 32.88 5.70
CA GLY A 397 6.69 32.62 4.72
C GLY A 397 6.63 31.12 4.41
N ARG A 398 5.58 30.43 4.88
CA ARG A 398 5.26 29.08 4.40
C ARG A 398 4.96 29.17 2.90
N PRO A 399 5.50 28.30 2.04
CA PRO A 399 4.98 28.16 0.69
C PRO A 399 3.58 27.54 0.79
N VAL A 400 2.57 28.33 0.46
CA VAL A 400 1.21 27.85 0.17
C VAL A 400 1.21 27.45 -1.30
N TRP A 401 1.11 26.16 -1.57
CA TRP A 401 0.88 25.64 -2.91
C TRP A 401 -0.64 25.57 -3.11
N GLY A 402 -1.15 26.37 -4.06
CA GLY A 402 -2.53 26.33 -4.54
C GLY A 402 -2.71 25.39 -5.72
#